data_AF-A0AAW2JKV3-F1
#
_entry.id   AF-A0AAW2JKV3-F1
#
_cell.length_a   1.000
_cell.length_b   1.000
_cell.length_c   1.000
_cell.angle_alpha   90.00
_cell.angle_beta   90.00
_cell.angle_gamma   90.00
#
_symmetry.space_group_name_H-M   'P 1'
#
loop_
_entity.id
_entity.type
_entity.pdbx_description
1 polymer ?
#
loop_
_entity_poly.entity_id
_entity_poly.type
_entity_poly.pdbx_seq_one_letter_code
_entity_poly.pdbx_strand_id
1 'polypeptide(L)'
;MAWFNQLPIGTIESFEQLSQRFLHHFAINKRYPKTASYLFIVIQREYESLREYVQRFSEAVLEVPVNPELLASIMQQNLRRGRFRESIAGKPPASLDELLVRAEKYIRIEETPGIRTITPSKRRAEEEGGHSKRHVSDNNQRERRRVPPPDITQYTPLRASRAEILAVAERQGIVRRPLPMREDPKKMRSSKYCQFHEDRSHSTEECFHLKDEIEQLIKQ
;
A
#
# COMPACT_ATOMS: atom_id res chain seq x y z
N MET A 1 -14.25 -38.90 -22.22
CA MET A 1 -14.87 -39.83 -23.20
C MET A 1 -16.29 -40.27 -22.85
N ALA A 2 -16.70 -40.37 -21.57
CA ALA A 2 -18.02 -40.91 -21.18
C ALA A 2 -19.24 -40.36 -21.94
N TRP A 3 -19.33 -39.04 -22.14
CA TRP A 3 -20.42 -38.41 -22.90
C TRP A 3 -20.57 -38.94 -24.34
N PHE A 4 -19.47 -39.06 -25.09
CA PHE A 4 -19.51 -39.46 -26.49
C PHE A 4 -20.05 -40.89 -26.64
N ASN A 5 -19.69 -41.76 -25.70
CA ASN A 5 -20.14 -43.15 -25.66
C ASN A 5 -21.61 -43.31 -25.20
N GLN A 6 -22.28 -42.23 -24.79
CA GLN A 6 -23.71 -42.21 -24.42
C GLN A 6 -24.61 -41.68 -25.54
N LEU A 7 -24.04 -41.25 -26.67
CA LEU A 7 -24.82 -40.83 -27.84
C LEU A 7 -25.49 -42.05 -28.50
N PRO A 8 -26.82 -42.07 -28.71
CA PRO A 8 -27.45 -43.20 -29.38
C PRO A 8 -26.99 -43.32 -30.84
N ILE A 9 -26.82 -44.58 -31.28
CA ILE A 9 -26.34 -44.91 -32.63
C ILE A 9 -27.26 -44.27 -33.68
N GLY A 10 -26.65 -43.67 -34.71
CA GLY A 10 -27.39 -43.01 -35.81
C GLY A 10 -27.94 -41.61 -35.50
N THR A 11 -27.77 -41.08 -34.27
CA THR A 11 -28.30 -39.73 -33.91
C THR A 11 -27.35 -38.56 -34.20
N ILE A 12 -26.27 -38.82 -34.95
CA ILE A 12 -25.29 -37.84 -35.44
C ILE A 12 -25.19 -38.02 -36.96
N GLU A 13 -25.80 -37.10 -37.69
CA GLU A 13 -25.89 -37.10 -39.15
C GLU A 13 -24.81 -36.23 -39.81
N SER A 14 -24.20 -35.31 -39.05
CA SER A 14 -23.14 -34.43 -39.54
C SER A 14 -22.11 -34.06 -38.45
N PHE A 15 -20.92 -33.65 -38.89
CA PHE A 15 -19.90 -33.08 -37.99
C PHE A 15 -20.40 -31.82 -37.28
N GLU A 16 -21.22 -31.00 -37.95
CA GLU A 16 -21.82 -29.81 -37.34
C GLU A 16 -22.74 -30.18 -36.17
N GLN A 17 -23.61 -31.17 -36.36
CA GLN A 17 -24.51 -31.64 -35.30
C GLN A 17 -23.73 -32.21 -34.10
N LEU A 18 -22.62 -32.91 -34.36
CA LEU A 18 -21.71 -33.38 -33.32
C LEU A 18 -21.03 -32.21 -32.58
N SER A 19 -20.55 -31.20 -33.31
CA SER A 19 -19.86 -30.05 -32.72
C SER A 19 -20.81 -29.21 -31.87
N GLN A 20 -22.05 -28.97 -32.33
CA GLN A 20 -23.08 -28.28 -31.56
C GLN A 20 -23.44 -29.04 -30.28
N ARG A 21 -23.66 -30.36 -30.35
CA ARG A 21 -23.95 -31.19 -29.16
C ARG A 21 -22.77 -31.24 -28.18
N PHE A 22 -21.54 -31.31 -28.67
CA PHE A 22 -20.32 -31.23 -27.85
C PHE A 22 -20.24 -29.87 -27.14
N LEU A 23 -20.37 -28.77 -27.90
CA LEU A 23 -20.31 -27.41 -27.37
C LEU A 23 -21.42 -27.13 -26.35
N HIS A 24 -22.63 -27.68 -26.57
CA HIS A 24 -23.73 -27.59 -25.62
C HIS A 24 -23.46 -28.40 -24.34
N HIS A 25 -23.06 -29.67 -24.46
CA HIS A 25 -22.81 -30.53 -23.29
C HIS A 25 -21.64 -30.02 -22.43
N PHE A 26 -20.59 -29.50 -23.05
CA PHE A 26 -19.44 -28.91 -22.37
C PHE A 26 -19.53 -27.38 -22.21
N ALA A 27 -20.70 -26.76 -22.49
CA ALA A 27 -20.91 -25.32 -22.34
C ALA A 27 -20.65 -24.84 -20.90
N ILE A 28 -20.97 -25.66 -19.91
CA ILE A 28 -20.71 -25.39 -18.48
C ILE A 28 -19.21 -25.34 -18.13
N ASN A 29 -18.36 -25.98 -18.94
CA ASN A 29 -16.90 -25.93 -18.79
C ASN A 29 -16.27 -24.77 -19.57
N LYS A 30 -17.07 -23.98 -20.31
CA LYS A 30 -16.60 -22.82 -21.05
C LYS A 30 -16.23 -21.71 -20.06
N ARG A 31 -14.93 -21.48 -19.88
CA ARG A 31 -14.43 -20.33 -19.11
C ARG A 31 -14.73 -19.06 -19.90
N TYR A 32 -15.61 -18.23 -19.36
CA TYR A 32 -15.79 -16.87 -19.87
C TYR A 32 -14.54 -16.04 -19.53
N PRO A 33 -14.04 -15.21 -20.47
CA PRO A 33 -12.89 -14.35 -20.20
C PRO A 33 -13.22 -13.41 -19.04
N LYS A 34 -12.29 -13.26 -18.09
CA LYS A 34 -12.50 -12.38 -16.94
C LYS A 34 -12.33 -10.93 -17.39
N THR A 35 -13.21 -10.05 -16.92
CA THR A 35 -13.16 -8.61 -17.21
C THR A 35 -12.23 -7.87 -16.24
N ALA A 36 -11.82 -6.65 -16.58
CA ALA A 36 -10.98 -5.80 -15.72
C ALA A 36 -11.51 -5.65 -14.28
N SER A 37 -12.83 -5.71 -14.09
CA SER A 37 -13.49 -5.74 -12.76
C SER A 37 -13.01 -6.87 -11.84
N TYR A 38 -12.56 -8.00 -12.38
CA TYR A 38 -11.99 -9.11 -11.59
C TYR A 38 -10.68 -8.70 -10.90
N LEU A 39 -9.89 -7.79 -11.47
CA LEU A 39 -8.64 -7.36 -10.85
C LEU A 39 -8.89 -6.52 -9.58
N PHE A 40 -10.00 -5.79 -9.48
CA PHE A 40 -10.32 -4.96 -8.30
C PHE A 40 -10.58 -5.78 -7.02
N ILE A 41 -10.93 -7.07 -7.12
CA ILE A 41 -11.06 -7.94 -5.93
C ILE A 41 -9.72 -8.56 -5.50
N VAL A 42 -8.66 -8.40 -6.29
CA VAL A 42 -7.31 -8.89 -6.00
C VAL A 42 -6.59 -7.89 -5.10
N ILE A 43 -7.08 -7.73 -3.86
CA ILE A 43 -6.57 -6.78 -2.85
C ILE A 43 -5.42 -7.41 -2.04
N GLN A 44 -4.48 -6.58 -1.55
CA GLN A 44 -3.41 -7.01 -0.64
C GLN A 44 -3.94 -7.21 0.78
N ARG A 45 -3.85 -8.44 1.31
CA ARG A 45 -4.40 -8.87 2.61
C ARG A 45 -3.53 -8.45 3.79
N GLU A 46 -4.07 -8.40 5.02
CA GLU A 46 -3.38 -7.83 6.20
C GLU A 46 -2.06 -8.54 6.59
N TYR A 47 -1.94 -9.84 6.35
CA TYR A 47 -0.75 -10.63 6.70
C TYR A 47 0.05 -11.08 5.48
N GLU A 48 -0.22 -10.48 4.33
CA GLU A 48 0.40 -10.81 3.04
C GLU A 48 1.49 -9.82 2.68
N SER A 49 2.67 -10.35 2.34
CA SER A 49 3.83 -9.61 1.86
C SER A 49 3.58 -8.95 0.50
N LEU A 50 4.43 -8.00 0.12
CA LEU A 50 4.37 -7.45 -1.24
C LEU A 50 4.65 -8.52 -2.31
N ARG A 51 5.53 -9.50 -2.03
CA ARG A 51 5.86 -10.58 -2.97
C ARG A 51 4.66 -11.46 -3.30
N GLU A 52 3.99 -11.99 -2.28
CA GLU A 52 2.81 -12.86 -2.43
C GLU A 52 1.67 -12.12 -3.16
N TYR A 53 1.45 -10.85 -2.82
CA TYR A 53 0.47 -10.02 -3.50
C TYR A 53 0.79 -9.81 -4.98
N VAL A 54 2.01 -9.39 -5.30
CA VAL A 54 2.45 -9.14 -6.69
C VAL A 54 2.37 -10.41 -7.53
N GLN A 55 2.72 -11.56 -6.96
CA GLN A 55 2.53 -12.85 -7.62
C GLN A 55 1.06 -13.09 -7.98
N ARG A 56 0.15 -13.09 -6.99
CA ARG A 56 -1.29 -13.32 -7.25
C ARG A 56 -1.89 -12.30 -8.21
N PHE A 57 -1.45 -11.05 -8.16
CA PHE A 57 -1.90 -10.01 -9.07
C PHE A 57 -1.42 -10.28 -10.49
N SER A 58 -0.15 -10.66 -10.69
CA SER A 58 0.37 -11.03 -12.01
C SER A 58 -0.33 -12.25 -12.60
N GLU A 59 -0.61 -13.28 -11.80
CA GLU A 59 -1.38 -14.46 -12.19
C GLU A 59 -2.81 -14.08 -12.62
N ALA A 60 -3.46 -13.16 -11.89
CA ALA A 60 -4.80 -12.70 -12.20
C ALA A 60 -4.88 -11.87 -13.51
N VAL A 61 -3.79 -11.18 -13.88
CA VAL A 61 -3.70 -10.36 -15.11
C VAL A 61 -3.62 -11.22 -16.36
N LEU A 62 -3.03 -12.42 -16.29
CA LEU A 62 -2.98 -13.37 -17.42
C LEU A 62 -4.38 -13.82 -17.89
N GLU A 63 -5.40 -13.70 -17.03
CA GLU A 63 -6.77 -14.12 -17.31
C GLU A 63 -7.67 -12.97 -17.83
N VAL A 64 -7.13 -11.75 -17.95
CA VAL A 64 -7.90 -10.52 -18.15
C VAL A 64 -7.28 -9.61 -19.22
N PRO A 65 -7.99 -9.24 -20.30
CA PRO A 65 -7.52 -8.20 -21.22
C PRO A 65 -7.61 -6.82 -20.54
N VAL A 66 -6.46 -6.19 -20.31
CA VAL A 66 -6.33 -4.87 -19.64
C VAL A 66 -5.15 -4.08 -20.20
N ASN A 67 -5.25 -2.75 -20.30
CA ASN A 67 -4.15 -1.89 -20.70
C ASN A 67 -3.25 -1.50 -19.49
N PRO A 68 -1.98 -1.09 -19.72
CA PRO A 68 -1.04 -0.78 -18.64
C PRO A 68 -1.51 0.32 -17.67
N GLU A 69 -2.21 1.33 -18.17
CA GLU A 69 -2.65 2.50 -17.39
C GLU A 69 -3.74 2.13 -16.38
N LEU A 70 -4.73 1.35 -16.81
CA LEU A 70 -5.79 0.82 -15.94
C LEU A 70 -5.21 -0.21 -14.97
N LEU A 71 -4.32 -1.08 -15.45
CA LEU A 71 -3.61 -2.07 -14.64
C LEU A 71 -2.85 -1.44 -13.47
N ALA A 72 -2.07 -0.39 -13.74
CA ALA A 72 -1.34 0.35 -12.71
C ALA A 72 -2.27 0.99 -11.68
N SER A 73 -3.37 1.59 -12.16
CA SER A 73 -4.40 2.23 -11.32
C SER A 73 -5.06 1.23 -10.38
N ILE A 74 -5.42 0.04 -10.89
CA ILE A 74 -5.99 -1.05 -10.08
C ILE A 74 -4.98 -1.56 -9.06
N MET A 75 -3.72 -1.80 -9.44
CA MET A 75 -2.71 -2.25 -8.48
C MET A 75 -2.50 -1.22 -7.36
N GLN A 76 -2.44 0.08 -7.69
CA GLN A 76 -2.29 1.15 -6.71
C GLN A 76 -3.47 1.22 -5.72
N GLN A 77 -4.69 1.00 -6.19
CA GLN A 77 -5.89 0.95 -5.34
C GLN A 77 -5.86 -0.25 -4.39
N ASN A 78 -5.48 -1.42 -4.91
CA ASN A 78 -5.51 -2.71 -4.23
C ASN A 78 -4.35 -2.93 -3.24
N LEU A 79 -3.24 -2.19 -3.39
CA LEU A 79 -2.11 -2.23 -2.47
C LEU A 79 -2.43 -1.59 -1.12
N ARG A 80 -1.85 -2.11 -0.04
CA ARG A 80 -1.84 -1.43 1.26
C ARG A 80 -0.96 -0.18 1.20
N ARG A 81 -1.11 0.71 2.19
CA ARG A 81 -0.27 1.93 2.29
C ARG A 81 1.19 1.53 2.47
N GLY A 82 2.07 2.13 1.67
CA GLY A 82 3.50 1.82 1.68
C GLY A 82 4.21 2.33 0.43
N ARG A 83 5.55 2.27 0.47
CA ARG A 83 6.44 2.94 -0.48
C ARG A 83 6.26 2.50 -1.93
N PHE A 84 5.86 1.26 -2.18
CA PHE A 84 5.58 0.78 -3.53
C PHE A 84 4.33 1.45 -4.12
N ARG A 85 3.22 1.52 -3.35
CA ARG A 85 1.98 2.22 -3.74
C ARG A 85 2.23 3.71 -4.00
N GLU A 86 3.01 4.35 -3.15
CA GLU A 86 3.47 5.74 -3.33
C GLU A 86 4.29 5.91 -4.62
N SER A 87 5.14 4.94 -4.97
CA SER A 87 5.95 4.97 -6.20
C SER A 87 5.13 4.84 -7.48
N ILE A 88 4.00 4.13 -7.44
CA ILE A 88 3.07 4.05 -8.57
C ILE A 88 2.32 5.38 -8.71
N ALA A 89 1.84 5.95 -7.60
CA ALA A 89 1.14 7.24 -7.59
C ALA A 89 2.01 8.40 -8.09
N GLY A 90 3.29 8.46 -7.67
CA GLY A 90 4.22 9.51 -8.06
C GLY A 90 4.80 9.36 -9.47
N LYS A 91 4.86 8.13 -10.00
CA LYS A 91 5.25 7.87 -11.40
C LYS A 91 4.49 6.64 -11.92
N PRO A 92 3.34 6.79 -12.59
CA PRO A 92 2.65 5.67 -13.22
C PRO A 92 3.61 4.90 -14.16
N PRO A 93 3.69 3.55 -14.08
CA PRO A 93 4.47 2.76 -15.01
C PRO A 93 3.80 2.67 -16.38
N ALA A 94 4.59 2.63 -17.45
CA ALA A 94 4.10 2.57 -18.82
C ALA A 94 3.81 1.13 -19.32
N SER A 95 4.24 0.11 -18.58
CA SER A 95 4.00 -1.30 -18.92
C SER A 95 3.88 -2.19 -17.68
N LEU A 96 3.34 -3.39 -17.85
CA LEU A 96 3.38 -4.46 -16.84
C LEU A 96 4.83 -4.77 -16.44
N ASP A 97 5.76 -4.81 -17.39
CA ASP A 97 7.17 -5.08 -17.12
C ASP A 97 7.81 -3.99 -16.24
N GLU A 98 7.56 -2.70 -16.50
CA GLU A 98 8.05 -1.62 -15.63
C GLU A 98 7.44 -1.74 -14.23
N LEU A 99 6.16 -2.11 -14.12
CA LEU A 99 5.47 -2.32 -12.85
C LEU A 99 6.09 -3.49 -12.06
N LEU A 100 6.37 -4.63 -12.71
CA LEU A 100 6.95 -5.82 -12.07
C LEU A 100 8.43 -5.62 -11.69
N VAL A 101 9.25 -5.03 -12.56
CA VAL A 101 10.65 -4.68 -12.25
C VAL A 101 10.71 -3.71 -11.05
N ARG A 102 9.77 -2.76 -11.00
CA ARG A 102 9.65 -1.84 -9.86
C ARG A 102 9.15 -2.55 -8.60
N ALA A 103 8.21 -3.48 -8.72
CA ALA A 103 7.75 -4.29 -7.59
C ALA A 103 8.90 -5.08 -6.95
N GLU A 104 9.70 -5.79 -7.75
CA GLU A 104 10.86 -6.58 -7.28
C GLU A 104 11.89 -5.70 -6.53
N LYS A 105 12.11 -4.44 -6.97
CA LYS A 105 12.92 -3.47 -6.21
C LYS A 105 12.37 -3.21 -4.80
N TYR A 106 11.06 -3.03 -4.66
CA TYR A 106 10.45 -2.77 -3.35
C TYR A 106 10.32 -4.02 -2.48
N ILE A 107 10.09 -5.19 -3.08
CA ILE A 107 10.12 -6.48 -2.40
C ILE A 107 11.49 -6.68 -1.75
N ARG A 108 12.60 -6.47 -2.48
CA ARG A 108 13.96 -6.52 -1.91
C ARG A 108 14.17 -5.53 -0.77
N ILE A 109 13.57 -4.34 -0.83
CA ILE A 109 13.66 -3.34 0.25
C ILE A 109 12.91 -3.81 1.51
N GLU A 110 11.75 -4.46 1.37
CA GLU A 110 10.99 -5.02 2.50
C GLU A 110 11.63 -6.29 3.09
N GLU A 111 12.28 -7.11 2.25
CA GLU A 111 12.92 -8.37 2.64
C GLU A 111 14.35 -8.18 3.18
N THR A 112 14.99 -7.02 2.98
CA THR A 112 16.37 -6.77 3.44
C THR A 112 16.44 -6.72 4.98
N PRO A 113 17.14 -7.67 5.65
CA PRO A 113 17.26 -7.65 7.11
C PRO A 113 18.05 -6.41 7.55
N GLY A 114 17.38 -5.52 8.27
CA GLY A 114 17.90 -4.19 8.66
C GLY A 114 16.97 -3.06 8.22
N ILE A 115 16.27 -3.22 7.09
CA ILE A 115 15.12 -2.38 6.71
C ILE A 115 13.84 -3.11 7.13
N ARG A 116 13.75 -3.43 8.43
CA ARG A 116 12.44 -3.72 9.01
C ARG A 116 11.62 -2.44 8.94
N THR A 117 10.69 -2.38 7.97
CA THR A 117 9.51 -1.52 8.09
C THR A 117 8.92 -1.75 9.48
N ILE A 118 8.63 -0.65 10.18
CA ILE A 118 8.41 -0.65 11.63
C ILE A 118 7.06 -1.32 11.95
N THR A 119 7.10 -2.65 11.99
CA THR A 119 6.11 -3.52 12.62
C THR A 119 6.57 -3.72 14.06
N PRO A 120 5.80 -3.26 15.08
CA PRO A 120 6.25 -3.29 16.47
C PRO A 120 6.08 -4.68 17.09
N SER A 121 6.81 -5.67 16.56
CA SER A 121 6.95 -7.01 17.13
C SER A 121 8.30 -7.14 17.85
N LYS A 122 8.44 -6.42 18.97
CA LYS A 122 9.56 -6.60 19.90
C LYS A 122 9.37 -7.91 20.68
N ARG A 123 10.01 -8.99 20.20
CA ARG A 123 10.52 -10.02 21.12
C ARG A 123 11.89 -9.56 21.66
N ARG A 124 12.18 -9.96 22.89
CA ARG A 124 13.31 -9.49 23.71
C ARG A 124 14.66 -9.83 23.06
N ALA A 125 15.63 -8.94 23.26
CA ALA A 125 17.04 -9.25 23.41
C ALA A 125 17.53 -8.35 24.55
N GLU A 126 18.19 -8.94 25.53
CA GLU A 126 18.56 -8.30 26.80
C GLU A 126 19.91 -7.58 26.70
N GLU A 127 20.20 -6.73 27.69
CA GLU A 127 21.37 -5.84 27.70
C GLU A 127 22.69 -6.57 28.03
N GLU A 128 23.72 -6.25 27.23
CA GLU A 128 25.18 -6.20 27.50
C GLU A 128 25.85 -5.58 26.23
N GLY A 129 27.05 -4.98 26.24
CA GLY A 129 27.93 -4.69 27.37
C GLY A 129 29.16 -3.84 26.98
N GLY A 130 30.13 -3.72 27.90
CA GLY A 130 31.57 -3.72 27.56
C GLY A 130 32.19 -2.58 26.70
N HIS A 131 32.40 -1.42 27.32
CA HIS A 131 33.56 -0.50 27.23
C HIS A 131 34.69 -0.59 26.13
N SER A 132 35.09 0.61 25.64
CA SER A 132 36.46 1.09 25.28
C SER A 132 36.98 1.22 23.82
N LYS A 133 37.23 2.50 23.42
CA LYS A 133 38.44 3.09 22.76
C LYS A 133 39.12 2.32 21.58
N ARG A 134 39.33 2.87 20.37
CA ARG A 134 40.10 4.09 20.00
C ARG A 134 40.12 4.29 18.46
N HIS A 135 40.60 5.45 17.98
CA HIS A 135 40.70 5.85 16.56
C HIS A 135 41.71 5.07 15.71
N VAL A 136 41.42 4.91 14.41
CA VAL A 136 42.33 5.25 13.30
C VAL A 136 41.50 5.93 12.20
N SER A 137 42.07 6.97 11.57
CA SER A 137 41.53 7.65 10.39
C SER A 137 42.31 7.21 9.16
N ASP A 138 41.64 6.90 8.05
CA ASP A 138 42.09 7.42 6.75
C ASP A 138 40.94 7.61 5.74
N ASN A 139 41.22 8.38 4.71
CA ASN A 139 40.31 9.18 3.94
C ASN A 139 40.27 8.69 2.48
N ASN A 140 39.09 8.63 1.85
CA ASN A 140 38.88 9.33 0.58
C ASN A 140 37.45 9.22 0.03
N GLN A 141 36.86 10.39 -0.18
CA GLN A 141 36.14 10.76 -1.41
C GLN A 141 35.13 9.76 -1.99
N ARG A 142 33.86 9.95 -1.60
CA ARG A 142 32.78 10.04 -2.59
C ARG A 142 31.93 11.27 -2.30
N GLU A 143 31.91 12.20 -3.25
CA GLU A 143 30.93 13.28 -3.31
C GLU A 143 29.52 12.70 -3.42
N ARG A 144 28.92 12.39 -2.27
CA ARG A 144 27.47 12.42 -2.19
C ARG A 144 27.08 13.88 -2.27
N ARG A 145 26.69 14.34 -3.47
CA ARG A 145 25.75 15.46 -3.59
C ARG A 145 24.55 15.11 -2.72
N ARG A 146 24.55 15.61 -1.49
CA ARG A 146 23.37 15.69 -0.65
C ARG A 146 22.46 16.66 -1.37
N VAL A 147 21.58 16.14 -2.22
CA VAL A 147 20.29 16.81 -2.41
C VAL A 147 19.73 16.92 -0.99
N PRO A 148 19.51 18.14 -0.46
CA PRO A 148 18.92 18.27 0.86
C PRO A 148 17.60 17.52 0.91
N PRO A 149 17.12 17.10 2.10
CA PRO A 149 15.68 16.92 2.27
C PRO A 149 14.98 18.16 1.70
N PRO A 150 13.84 18.02 0.99
CA PRO A 150 12.99 19.18 0.71
C PRO A 150 12.81 19.95 2.00
N ASP A 151 12.98 21.27 1.92
CA ASP A 151 13.24 22.13 3.07
C ASP A 151 12.31 21.83 4.24
N ILE A 152 12.85 21.83 5.47
CA ILE A 152 12.03 21.63 6.67
C ILE A 152 10.98 22.72 6.61
N THR A 153 9.72 22.32 6.44
CA THR A 153 8.61 23.24 6.23
C THR A 153 8.66 24.29 7.33
N GLN A 154 8.96 25.53 6.94
CA GLN A 154 8.88 26.68 7.81
C GLN A 154 7.40 26.92 8.07
N TYR A 155 6.83 26.12 8.98
CA TYR A 155 5.49 26.31 9.48
C TYR A 155 5.39 27.76 9.95
N THR A 156 4.38 28.46 9.46
CA THR A 156 4.24 29.90 9.68
C THR A 156 4.30 30.17 11.19
N PRO A 157 5.20 31.04 11.69
CA PRO A 157 5.33 31.29 13.12
C PRO A 157 4.00 31.75 13.74
N LEU A 158 3.43 30.89 14.59
CA LEU A 158 2.10 31.09 15.17
C LEU A 158 2.18 32.08 16.34
N ARG A 159 1.25 33.04 16.39
CA ARG A 159 1.12 34.00 17.50
C ARG A 159 0.37 33.45 18.72
N ALA A 160 -0.18 32.26 18.60
CA ALA A 160 -0.92 31.53 19.62
C ALA A 160 -0.51 30.05 19.60
N SER A 161 -0.83 29.30 20.66
CA SER A 161 -0.61 27.85 20.70
C SER A 161 -1.48 27.12 19.69
N ARG A 162 -1.08 25.92 19.27
CA ARG A 162 -1.88 25.08 18.37
C ARG A 162 -3.16 24.59 19.05
N ALA A 163 -3.14 24.43 20.37
CA ALA A 163 -4.35 24.17 21.16
C ALA A 163 -5.37 25.32 21.07
N GLU A 164 -4.95 26.58 21.17
CA GLU A 164 -5.84 27.74 21.01
C GLU A 164 -6.36 27.88 19.57
N ILE A 165 -5.49 27.71 18.58
CA ILE A 165 -5.87 27.77 17.16
C ILE A 165 -6.88 26.66 16.83
N LEU A 166 -6.65 25.44 17.33
CA LEU A 166 -7.61 24.34 17.21
C LEU A 166 -8.96 24.72 17.83
N ALA A 167 -8.99 25.23 19.06
CA ALA A 167 -10.23 25.60 19.74
C ALA A 167 -11.03 26.70 19.02
N VAL A 168 -10.35 27.61 18.29
CA VAL A 168 -11.01 28.61 17.42
C VAL A 168 -11.50 27.97 16.12
N ALA A 169 -10.68 27.15 15.47
CA ALA A 169 -11.00 26.51 14.20
C ALA A 169 -12.15 25.48 14.33
N GLU A 170 -12.29 24.84 15.50
CA GLU A 170 -13.44 23.98 15.85
C GLU A 170 -14.73 24.80 16.02
N ARG A 171 -14.68 25.94 16.71
CA ARG A 171 -15.84 26.85 16.88
C ARG A 171 -16.32 27.43 15.55
N GLN A 172 -15.41 27.60 14.59
CA GLN A 172 -15.71 28.09 13.24
C GLN A 172 -16.07 26.95 12.25
N GLY A 173 -15.93 25.68 12.65
CA GLY A 173 -16.22 24.52 11.79
C GLY A 173 -15.27 24.36 10.59
N ILE A 174 -14.13 25.07 10.58
CA ILE A 174 -13.18 25.10 9.46
C ILE A 174 -12.12 23.98 9.53
N VAL A 175 -11.97 23.34 10.69
CA VAL A 175 -11.00 22.25 10.89
C VAL A 175 -11.63 20.88 10.63
N ARG A 176 -10.97 20.02 9.86
CA ARG A 176 -11.44 18.65 9.61
C ARG A 176 -10.81 17.68 10.60
N ARG A 177 -11.57 17.32 11.63
CA ARG A 177 -11.13 16.28 12.58
C ARG A 177 -10.94 14.93 11.87
N PRO A 178 -9.81 14.24 12.08
CA PRO A 178 -9.54 12.93 11.50
C PRO A 178 -10.47 11.87 12.12
N LEU A 179 -10.84 10.87 11.34
CA LEU A 179 -11.63 9.74 11.85
C LEU A 179 -10.94 9.09 13.06
N PRO A 180 -11.68 8.75 14.13
CA PRO A 180 -11.10 8.13 15.31
C PRO A 180 -10.39 6.83 14.93
N MET A 181 -9.10 6.76 15.21
CA MET A 181 -8.34 5.52 15.04
C MET A 181 -8.87 4.47 16.03
N ARG A 182 -8.90 3.20 15.61
CA ARG A 182 -9.15 2.06 16.51
C ARG A 182 -8.35 2.23 17.81
N GLU A 183 -9.03 2.09 18.94
CA GLU A 183 -8.42 2.20 20.27
C GLU A 183 -7.27 1.20 20.40
N ASP A 184 -6.05 1.72 20.47
CA ASP A 184 -4.85 0.92 20.58
C ASP A 184 -4.43 0.90 22.06
N PRO A 185 -4.56 -0.21 22.81
CA PRO A 185 -4.34 -0.23 24.26
C PRO A 185 -2.92 0.18 24.68
N LYS A 186 -1.97 0.16 23.73
CA LYS A 186 -0.60 0.64 23.92
C LYS A 186 -0.49 2.16 23.89
N LYS A 187 -1.38 2.88 23.18
CA LYS A 187 -1.41 4.35 23.17
C LYS A 187 -1.79 4.91 24.55
N MET A 188 -2.81 4.35 25.21
CA MET A 188 -3.33 4.84 26.50
C MET A 188 -2.29 5.04 27.63
N ARG A 189 -1.08 4.49 27.49
CA ARG A 189 0.05 4.65 28.42
C ARG A 189 0.84 5.97 28.28
N SER A 190 0.58 6.82 27.27
CA SER A 190 1.22 8.14 27.21
C SER A 190 0.68 9.07 28.29
N SER A 191 1.54 9.89 28.89
CA SER A 191 1.12 11.00 29.76
C SER A 191 0.54 12.17 28.96
N LYS A 192 0.94 12.31 27.70
CA LYS A 192 0.51 13.38 26.78
C LYS A 192 -0.83 13.06 26.11
N TYR A 193 -1.60 14.10 25.83
CA TYR A 193 -2.91 14.03 25.17
C TYR A 193 -2.99 15.01 24.01
N CYS A 194 -3.60 14.59 22.90
CA CYS A 194 -3.79 15.38 21.70
C CYS A 194 -5.28 15.64 21.49
N GLN A 195 -5.69 16.90 21.64
CA GLN A 195 -7.10 17.32 21.47
C GLN A 195 -7.61 17.06 20.05
N PHE A 196 -6.76 17.22 19.03
CA PHE A 196 -7.13 17.02 17.62
C PHE A 196 -7.48 15.57 17.27
N HIS A 197 -6.88 14.60 17.98
CA HIS A 197 -7.12 13.17 17.79
C HIS A 197 -7.99 12.55 18.89
N GLU A 198 -8.29 13.33 19.94
CA GLU A 198 -8.89 12.89 21.21
C GLU A 198 -8.19 11.68 21.86
N ASP A 199 -6.91 11.43 21.52
CA ASP A 199 -6.15 10.26 21.96
C ASP A 199 -4.95 10.63 22.86
N ARG A 200 -4.54 9.67 23.69
CA ARG A 200 -3.37 9.77 24.57
C ARG A 200 -2.11 9.28 23.87
N SER A 201 -1.72 9.83 22.72
CA SER A 201 -0.46 9.40 22.06
C SER A 201 0.66 10.45 22.15
N HIS A 202 0.38 11.68 21.74
CA HIS A 202 1.30 12.83 21.71
C HIS A 202 0.61 14.07 22.28
N SER A 203 1.31 15.21 22.39
CA SER A 203 0.67 16.48 22.78
C SER A 203 0.08 17.21 21.56
N THR A 204 -0.95 18.04 21.75
CA THR A 204 -1.53 18.87 20.68
C THR A 204 -0.47 19.71 19.93
N GLU A 205 0.54 20.24 20.64
CA GLU A 205 1.64 21.02 20.02
C GLU A 205 2.61 20.18 19.16
N GLU A 206 2.74 18.89 19.46
CA GLU A 206 3.60 17.97 18.71
C GLU A 206 2.88 17.38 17.49
N CYS A 207 1.55 17.52 17.39
CA CYS A 207 0.72 16.91 16.35
C CYS A 207 1.09 17.39 14.94
N PHE A 208 1.55 16.46 14.09
CA PHE A 208 1.90 16.73 12.69
C PHE A 208 0.66 17.05 11.85
N HIS A 209 -0.43 16.28 11.97
CA HIS A 209 -1.65 16.56 11.21
C HIS A 209 -2.24 17.93 11.55
N LEU A 210 -2.22 18.35 12.82
CA LEU A 210 -2.67 19.69 13.21
C LEU A 210 -1.74 20.79 12.67
N LYS A 211 -0.43 20.54 12.59
CA LYS A 211 0.52 21.47 11.95
C LYS A 211 0.21 21.64 10.47
N ASP A 212 -0.03 20.55 9.75
CA ASP A 212 -0.33 20.58 8.32
C ASP A 212 -1.70 21.21 8.04
N GLU A 213 -2.71 20.94 8.87
CA GLU A 213 -4.05 21.55 8.78
C GLU A 213 -4.00 23.06 9.05
N ILE A 214 -3.30 23.51 10.10
CA ILE A 214 -3.09 24.94 10.38
C ILE A 214 -2.34 25.62 9.21
N GLU A 215 -1.32 24.98 8.66
CA GLU A 215 -0.57 25.51 7.52
C GLU A 215 -1.40 25.58 6.23
N GLN A 216 -2.36 24.66 6.04
CA GLN A 216 -3.36 24.74 4.97
C GLN A 216 -4.39 25.85 5.19
N LEU A 217 -4.78 26.13 6.43
CA LEU A 217 -5.67 27.26 6.77
C LEU A 217 -4.98 28.63 6.61
N ILE A 218 -3.66 28.71 6.79
CA ILE A 218 -2.86 29.93 6.60
C ILE A 218 -2.59 30.23 5.10
N LYS A 219 -2.67 29.22 4.23
CA LYS A 219 -2.37 29.31 2.79
C LYS A 219 -3.59 29.48 1.89
N GLN A 220 -4.78 29.68 2.47
CA GLN A 220 -6.03 30.00 1.78
C GLN A 220 -6.27 31.51 1.73
#